data_AF-A0A8C5SH20-F1
#
_entry.id   AF-A0A8C5SH20-F1
#
_cell.length_a   1.000
_cell.length_b   1.000
_cell.length_c   1.000
_cell.angle_alpha   90.00
_cell.angle_beta   90.00
_cell.angle_gamma   90.00
#
_symmetry.space_group_name_H-M   'P 1'
#
loop_
_entity.id
_entity.type
_entity.pdbx_description
1 polymer ?
#
loop_
_entity_poly.entity_id
_entity_poly.type
_entity_poly.pdbx_seq_one_letter_code
_entity_poly.pdbx_strand_id
1 'polypeptide(L)'
;MSLTNPRLKGCCKLINFDKQKPCQNCVRLPRITDKKYFTTQEPSNTNLRYCNVHEADGMSHFSIFLGSTGESLSFADDLLSGLGTACVAAGRTHGDGQDASLYSVIFKCLEPDGLYKFTLYAVDTRGRHSELSTITLRTACPLVDDTKAEEIADKIYNLYNGYTSGKEQQTAYNTLMEVSASMLSRVQHHYNSHYEKFGDFVWRSEDELGPRKAHLILRRLEKVSNHCSSLLRSAYIQSRTDTMPYLFCRSEEERSQGMVWYNVLKDTKITCEEKMISLLRNMYGDSKG
;
A
#
# COMPACT_ATOMS: atom_id res chain seq x y z
N MET A 1 -0.68 -72.34 -1.72
CA MET A 1 -0.69 -71.72 -3.07
C MET A 1 -1.18 -70.28 -2.90
N SER A 2 -0.27 -69.31 -2.80
CA SER A 2 0.13 -68.34 -3.87
C SER A 2 -0.96 -67.29 -4.18
N LEU A 3 -0.79 -66.03 -3.74
CA LEU A 3 -0.27 -64.87 -4.52
C LEU A 3 -1.20 -64.51 -5.71
N THR A 4 -1.87 -63.34 -5.79
CA THR A 4 -1.30 -62.05 -6.24
C THR A 4 -2.42 -61.00 -6.45
N ASN A 5 -2.06 -59.70 -6.34
CA ASN A 5 -2.80 -58.52 -6.83
C ASN A 5 -2.39 -58.23 -8.29
N PRO A 6 -3.24 -57.68 -9.19
CA PRO A 6 -2.93 -56.33 -9.72
C PRO A 6 -4.12 -55.43 -10.20
N ARG A 7 -3.94 -54.11 -9.96
CA ARG A 7 -4.12 -52.91 -10.86
C ARG A 7 -5.50 -52.32 -11.26
N LEU A 8 -5.73 -51.11 -10.71
CA LEU A 8 -6.02 -49.78 -11.34
C LEU A 8 -6.33 -49.68 -12.87
N LYS A 9 -7.42 -48.96 -13.22
CA LYS A 9 -7.60 -47.98 -14.34
C LYS A 9 -9.04 -47.40 -14.31
N GLY A 10 -9.27 -46.11 -14.03
CA GLY A 10 -9.40 -44.97 -14.97
C GLY A 10 -10.50 -44.04 -14.43
N CYS A 11 -10.41 -42.71 -14.34
CA CYS A 11 -10.01 -41.72 -15.35
C CYS A 11 -9.23 -40.54 -14.72
N CYS A 12 -8.05 -40.25 -15.27
CA CYS A 12 -7.41 -38.92 -15.23
C CYS A 12 -7.25 -38.42 -16.67
N LYS A 13 -7.83 -37.25 -16.97
CA LYS A 13 -7.41 -36.29 -18.01
C LYS A 13 -7.65 -34.90 -17.41
N LEU A 14 -6.62 -34.29 -16.81
CA LEU A 14 -5.61 -33.39 -17.40
C LEU A 14 -6.09 -31.93 -17.48
N ILE A 15 -5.60 -31.08 -16.56
CA ILE A 15 -4.72 -29.92 -16.87
C ILE A 15 -3.67 -29.82 -15.74
N ASN A 16 -2.40 -29.61 -16.13
CA ASN A 16 -1.16 -29.79 -15.39
C ASN A 16 -0.86 -28.73 -14.30
N PHE A 17 -0.35 -29.19 -13.16
CA PHE A 17 0.65 -28.45 -12.36
C PHE A 17 2.05 -28.92 -12.81
N ASP A 18 2.99 -28.00 -13.00
CA ASP A 18 4.35 -28.37 -13.41
C ASP A 18 5.11 -29.08 -12.28
N LYS A 19 6.11 -29.85 -12.73
CA LYS A 19 6.74 -31.02 -12.13
C LYS A 19 7.45 -30.77 -10.80
N GLN A 20 6.91 -31.30 -9.70
CA GLN A 20 7.71 -31.78 -8.57
C GLN A 20 6.95 -32.88 -7.80
N LYS A 21 7.09 -34.12 -8.29
CA LYS A 21 6.80 -35.44 -7.65
C LYS A 21 5.37 -35.70 -7.08
N PRO A 22 4.90 -36.97 -7.08
CA PRO A 22 3.50 -37.28 -6.83
C PRO A 22 3.20 -37.33 -5.33
N CYS A 23 2.60 -36.29 -4.78
CA CYS A 23 1.91 -36.38 -3.48
C CYS A 23 0.62 -37.19 -3.67
N GLN A 24 0.63 -38.45 -3.22
CA GLN A 24 -0.57 -39.28 -3.10
C GLN A 24 -1.58 -38.64 -2.12
N ASN A 25 -2.87 -38.76 -2.43
CA ASN A 25 -4.03 -38.13 -1.81
C ASN A 25 -4.36 -36.71 -2.34
N CYS A 26 -5.17 -36.69 -3.40
CA CYS A 26 -5.79 -35.51 -3.98
C CYS A 26 -6.83 -34.90 -3.01
N VAL A 27 -6.39 -34.19 -1.98
CA VAL A 27 -7.19 -33.09 -1.43
C VAL A 27 -6.98 -31.91 -2.35
N ARG A 28 -8.01 -31.52 -3.07
CA ARG A 28 -8.01 -30.34 -3.93
C ARG A 28 -7.90 -29.13 -3.00
N LEU A 29 -6.80 -28.39 -3.07
CA LEU A 29 -6.77 -27.06 -2.46
C LEU A 29 -7.87 -26.24 -3.14
N PRO A 30 -8.80 -25.62 -2.39
CA PRO A 30 -9.80 -24.76 -3.00
C PRO A 30 -9.09 -23.68 -3.81
N ARG A 31 -9.60 -23.41 -5.01
CA ARG A 31 -9.08 -22.35 -5.85
C ARG A 31 -9.22 -21.02 -5.10
N ILE A 32 -8.13 -20.27 -4.94
CA ILE A 32 -8.16 -18.84 -4.61
C ILE A 32 -8.54 -18.03 -5.88
N THR A 33 -9.47 -18.53 -6.69
CA THR A 33 -9.95 -17.82 -7.90
C THR A 33 -11.18 -16.97 -7.60
N ASP A 34 -11.82 -17.18 -6.46
CA ASP A 34 -12.85 -16.26 -6.01
C ASP A 34 -12.13 -15.07 -5.37
N LYS A 35 -12.34 -13.87 -5.93
CA LYS A 35 -12.07 -12.57 -5.28
C LYS A 35 -12.68 -12.42 -3.87
N LYS A 36 -13.34 -13.47 -3.35
CA LYS A 36 -13.88 -13.60 -2.00
C LYS A 36 -12.80 -13.83 -0.93
N TYR A 37 -11.67 -14.46 -1.25
CA TYR A 37 -10.67 -14.82 -0.21
C TYR A 37 -9.68 -13.70 0.10
N PHE A 38 -9.55 -12.72 -0.79
CA PHE A 38 -8.63 -11.61 -0.65
C PHE A 38 -9.38 -10.31 -0.87
N THR A 39 -9.62 -9.58 0.20
CA THR A 39 -10.33 -8.29 0.16
C THR A 39 -9.46 -7.20 0.76
N THR A 40 -9.48 -6.03 0.11
CA THR A 40 -8.95 -4.80 0.69
C THR A 40 -10.10 -4.03 1.32
N GLN A 41 -10.02 -3.80 2.63
CA GLN A 41 -10.90 -2.83 3.28
C GLN A 41 -10.22 -1.46 3.18
N GLU A 42 -10.86 -0.54 2.45
CA GLU A 42 -10.34 0.81 2.23
C GLU A 42 -10.68 1.74 3.41
N PRO A 43 -9.67 2.31 4.09
CA PRO A 43 -9.68 3.72 4.42
C PRO A 43 -9.23 4.46 3.15
N SER A 44 -10.20 4.74 2.26
CA SER A 44 -10.04 5.20 0.87
C SER A 44 -9.08 6.38 0.66
N ASN A 45 -8.79 7.15 1.71
CA ASN A 45 -7.97 8.36 1.65
C ASN A 45 -6.71 8.33 2.54
N THR A 46 -6.21 7.16 2.94
CA THR A 46 -5.00 7.05 3.77
C THR A 46 -3.92 6.20 3.08
N ASN A 47 -2.68 6.20 3.59
CA ASN A 47 -1.62 5.29 3.11
C ASN A 47 -1.67 3.91 3.76
N LEU A 48 -2.63 3.69 4.67
CA LEU A 48 -2.84 2.43 5.34
C LEU A 48 -3.58 1.46 4.41
N ARG A 49 -3.12 0.21 4.34
CA ARG A 49 -3.77 -0.82 3.53
C ARG A 49 -3.99 -2.09 4.32
N TYR A 50 -5.21 -2.60 4.24
CA TYR A 50 -5.65 -3.85 4.85
C TYR A 50 -5.71 -4.93 3.79
N CYS A 51 -5.13 -6.08 4.12
CA CYS A 51 -5.16 -7.29 3.32
C CYS A 51 -5.82 -8.37 4.17
N ASN A 52 -7.08 -8.71 3.87
CA ASN A 52 -7.78 -9.79 4.55
C ASN A 52 -7.65 -11.08 3.75
N VAL A 53 -7.25 -12.17 4.42
CA VAL A 53 -7.09 -13.51 3.85
C VAL A 53 -8.00 -14.47 4.62
N HIS A 54 -8.96 -15.06 3.92
CA HIS A 54 -9.82 -16.08 4.49
C HIS A 54 -9.09 -17.42 4.57
N GLU A 55 -9.27 -18.13 5.69
CA GLU A 55 -8.75 -19.48 5.88
C GLU A 55 -9.29 -20.47 4.84
N ALA A 56 -8.42 -21.37 4.40
CA ALA A 56 -8.73 -22.48 3.51
C ALA A 56 -8.34 -23.82 4.17
N ASP A 57 -9.12 -24.87 3.92
CA ASP A 57 -8.86 -26.21 4.48
C ASP A 57 -7.44 -26.71 4.13
N GLY A 58 -6.66 -27.07 5.16
CA GLY A 58 -5.30 -27.58 5.01
C GLY A 58 -4.21 -26.51 4.80
N MET A 59 -4.56 -25.22 4.93
CA MET A 59 -3.61 -24.12 4.88
C MET A 59 -2.64 -24.14 6.07
N SER A 60 -1.34 -24.18 5.77
CA SER A 60 -0.29 -24.16 6.79
C SER A 60 0.30 -22.77 7.02
N HIS A 61 0.48 -22.00 5.95
CA HIS A 61 0.91 -20.60 5.99
C HIS A 61 0.53 -19.90 4.67
N PHE A 62 0.75 -18.59 4.61
CA PHE A 62 0.74 -17.83 3.38
C PHE A 62 1.87 -16.82 3.33
N SER A 63 2.22 -16.43 2.11
CA SER A 63 3.25 -15.43 1.85
C SER A 63 2.68 -14.30 1.00
N ILE A 64 3.01 -13.07 1.38
CA ILE A 64 2.70 -11.86 0.61
C ILE A 64 3.98 -11.39 -0.07
N PHE A 65 3.92 -11.23 -1.38
CA PHE A 65 4.95 -10.64 -2.20
C PHE A 65 4.59 -9.21 -2.57
N LEU A 66 5.48 -8.26 -2.28
CA LEU A 66 5.37 -6.89 -2.75
C LEU A 66 6.13 -6.76 -4.07
N GLY A 67 5.39 -6.63 -5.17
CA GLY A 67 5.96 -6.56 -6.52
C GLY A 67 6.86 -5.36 -6.77
N SER A 68 6.78 -4.30 -5.96
CA SER A 68 7.61 -3.10 -6.10
C SER A 68 8.99 -3.22 -5.43
N THR A 69 9.12 -4.00 -4.35
CA THR A 69 10.38 -4.16 -3.60
C THR A 69 11.03 -5.52 -3.82
N GLY A 70 10.28 -6.50 -4.35
CA GLY A 70 10.74 -7.88 -4.46
C GLY A 70 10.77 -8.61 -3.11
N GLU A 71 10.24 -8.00 -2.06
CA GLU A 71 10.19 -8.58 -0.72
C GLU A 71 9.05 -9.60 -0.63
N SER A 72 9.38 -10.77 -0.05
CA SER A 72 8.42 -11.80 0.31
C SER A 72 8.31 -11.84 1.83
N LEU A 73 7.09 -11.73 2.35
CA LEU A 73 6.77 -11.78 3.76
C LEU A 73 5.94 -13.04 4.05
N SER A 74 6.51 -13.97 4.80
CA SER A 74 5.78 -15.11 5.37
C SER A 74 4.96 -14.64 6.56
N PHE A 75 3.65 -14.93 6.55
CA PHE A 75 2.79 -14.55 7.66
C PHE A 75 3.20 -15.21 8.98
N ALA A 76 3.60 -16.47 8.93
CA ALA A 76 4.00 -17.21 10.13
C ALA A 76 5.42 -16.81 10.59
N ASP A 77 6.38 -16.77 9.66
CA ASP A 77 7.80 -16.64 10.02
C ASP A 77 8.27 -15.20 10.13
N ASP A 78 7.69 -14.26 9.41
CA ASP A 78 8.13 -12.85 9.43
C ASP A 78 7.19 -11.98 10.26
N LEU A 79 5.88 -12.18 10.12
CA LEU A 79 4.89 -11.30 10.74
C LEU A 79 4.51 -11.72 12.16
N LEU A 80 4.18 -12.99 12.39
CA LEU A 80 3.75 -13.49 13.71
C LEU A 80 4.93 -13.75 14.67
N SER A 81 6.08 -14.19 14.18
CA SER A 81 7.27 -14.49 15.00
C SER A 81 7.92 -13.24 15.63
N GLY A 82 7.50 -12.04 15.22
CA GLY A 82 8.01 -10.78 15.76
C GLY A 82 9.25 -10.23 15.05
N LEU A 83 9.69 -10.80 13.93
CA LEU A 83 10.69 -10.18 13.03
C LEU A 83 10.13 -8.98 12.24
N GLY A 84 8.81 -8.78 12.28
CA GLY A 84 8.11 -7.69 11.60
C GLY A 84 8.52 -6.30 12.09
N THR A 85 8.79 -5.41 11.14
CA THR A 85 9.11 -4.00 11.39
C THR A 85 7.88 -3.22 11.88
N ALA A 86 8.08 -2.04 12.48
CA ALA A 86 6.99 -1.13 12.87
C ALA A 86 6.05 -0.73 11.70
N CYS A 87 6.42 -1.06 10.47
CA CYS A 87 5.71 -0.75 9.24
C CYS A 87 4.68 -1.81 8.81
N VAL A 88 4.75 -3.03 9.35
CA VAL A 88 3.78 -4.10 9.03
C VAL A 88 3.20 -4.68 10.31
N ALA A 89 1.90 -4.95 10.31
CA ALA A 89 1.23 -5.63 11.40
C ALA A 89 0.36 -6.78 10.88
N ALA A 90 0.34 -7.89 11.60
CA ALA A 90 -0.52 -9.03 11.31
C ALA A 90 -1.60 -9.16 12.38
N GLY A 91 -2.78 -9.62 11.96
CA GLY A 91 -3.92 -9.92 12.82
C GLY A 91 -4.55 -11.26 12.42
N ARG A 92 -5.25 -11.88 13.36
CA ARG A 92 -6.13 -13.03 13.12
C ARG A 92 -7.39 -12.85 13.96
N THR A 93 -8.54 -12.83 13.31
CA THR A 93 -9.85 -12.81 13.96
C THR A 93 -10.60 -14.10 13.66
N HIS A 94 -11.47 -14.53 14.57
CA HIS A 94 -12.40 -15.62 14.30
C HIS A 94 -13.70 -15.05 13.73
N GLY A 95 -14.18 -15.60 12.61
CA GLY A 95 -15.43 -15.18 12.00
C GLY A 95 -16.65 -15.51 12.87
N ASP A 96 -17.64 -14.64 12.87
CA ASP A 96 -18.90 -14.84 13.59
C ASP A 96 -19.77 -15.85 12.83
N GLY A 97 -19.67 -17.13 13.21
CA GLY A 97 -20.64 -18.16 12.81
C GLY A 97 -20.12 -19.43 12.13
N GLN A 98 -18.84 -19.51 11.72
CA GLN A 98 -18.21 -20.75 11.25
C GLN A 98 -16.71 -20.72 11.55
N ASP A 99 -16.10 -21.89 11.72
CA ASP A 99 -14.69 -22.20 12.04
C ASP A 99 -13.60 -21.56 11.14
N ALA A 100 -13.95 -20.57 10.32
CA ALA A 100 -13.06 -19.86 9.41
C ALA A 100 -12.38 -18.68 10.12
N SER A 101 -11.06 -18.78 10.25
CA SER A 101 -10.22 -17.67 10.68
C SER A 101 -10.08 -16.64 9.55
N LEU A 102 -10.10 -15.37 9.90
CA LEU A 102 -9.78 -14.26 9.01
C LEU A 102 -8.41 -13.72 9.41
N TYR A 103 -7.43 -13.85 8.52
CA TYR A 103 -6.11 -13.26 8.71
C TYR A 103 -6.10 -11.86 8.11
N SER A 104 -5.44 -10.91 8.78
CA SER A 104 -5.32 -9.54 8.31
C SER A 104 -3.85 -9.10 8.32
N VAL A 105 -3.44 -8.36 7.30
CA VAL A 105 -2.11 -7.72 7.23
C VAL A 105 -2.26 -6.25 6.91
N ILE A 106 -1.51 -5.43 7.61
CA ILE A 106 -1.60 -3.98 7.56
C ILE A 106 -0.24 -3.38 7.23
N PHE A 107 -0.20 -2.58 6.17
CA PHE A 107 0.99 -1.84 5.75
C PHE A 107 0.87 -0.36 6.13
N LYS A 108 1.76 0.13 6.99
CA LYS A 108 1.72 1.47 7.60
C LYS A 108 2.66 2.49 6.97
N CYS A 109 3.73 2.05 6.31
CA CYS A 109 4.81 2.93 5.81
C CYS A 109 4.88 3.01 4.28
N LEU A 110 3.77 2.75 3.59
CA LEU A 110 3.75 2.87 2.13
C LEU A 110 3.92 4.35 1.73
N GLU A 111 4.72 4.60 0.69
CA GLU A 111 4.85 5.94 0.14
C GLU A 111 3.50 6.42 -0.43
N PRO A 112 3.14 7.70 -0.22
CA PRO A 112 1.93 8.29 -0.79
C PRO A 112 2.02 8.41 -2.32
N ASP A 113 0.86 8.43 -2.98
CA ASP A 113 0.71 8.46 -4.45
C ASP A 113 1.50 7.36 -5.21
N GLY A 114 1.84 6.28 -4.52
CA GLY A 114 2.53 5.12 -5.06
C GLY A 114 1.55 4.06 -5.57
N LEU A 115 1.89 3.41 -6.68
CA LEU A 115 1.15 2.24 -7.17
C LEU A 115 1.84 0.97 -6.67
N TYR A 116 1.14 0.21 -5.83
CA TYR A 116 1.65 -1.01 -5.23
C TYR A 116 0.94 -2.24 -5.78
N LYS A 117 1.70 -3.31 -5.99
CA LYS A 117 1.21 -4.62 -6.40
C LYS A 117 1.48 -5.61 -5.28
N PHE A 118 0.42 -6.15 -4.71
CA PHE A 118 0.47 -7.21 -3.70
C PHE A 118 0.08 -8.52 -4.35
N THR A 119 0.92 -9.53 -4.22
CA THR A 119 0.63 -10.89 -4.70
C THR A 119 0.67 -11.85 -3.51
N LEU A 120 -0.34 -12.69 -3.39
CA LEU A 120 -0.53 -13.63 -2.29
C LEU A 120 -0.59 -15.05 -2.83
N TYR A 121 0.01 -16.00 -2.11
CA TYR A 121 -0.28 -17.42 -2.25
C TYR A 121 -0.29 -18.10 -0.88
N ALA A 122 -1.13 -19.12 -0.77
CA ALA A 122 -1.18 -20.02 0.37
C ALA A 122 -0.31 -21.25 0.13
N VAL A 123 0.19 -21.83 1.21
CA VAL A 123 0.98 -23.05 1.22
C VAL A 123 0.34 -24.06 2.17
N ASP A 124 0.11 -25.27 1.69
CA ASP A 124 -0.47 -26.34 2.51
C ASP A 124 0.58 -27.08 3.35
N THR A 125 0.15 -27.99 4.22
CA THR A 125 1.05 -28.77 5.09
C THR A 125 2.04 -29.65 4.34
N ARG A 126 1.84 -29.86 3.03
CA ARG A 126 2.69 -30.65 2.14
C ARG A 126 3.57 -29.77 1.24
N GLY A 127 3.58 -28.45 1.44
CA GLY A 127 4.35 -27.50 0.64
C GLY A 127 3.77 -27.20 -0.74
N ARG A 128 2.52 -27.56 -1.03
CA ARG A 128 1.86 -27.19 -2.29
C ARG A 128 1.42 -25.73 -2.24
N HIS A 129 1.69 -25.01 -3.32
CA HIS A 129 1.28 -23.62 -3.47
C HIS A 129 -0.12 -23.54 -4.09
N SER A 130 -0.90 -22.57 -3.62
CA SER A 130 -2.13 -22.16 -4.30
C SER A 130 -1.83 -21.42 -5.60
N GLU A 131 -2.87 -21.14 -6.39
CA GLU A 131 -2.78 -20.10 -7.42
C GLU A 131 -2.48 -18.74 -6.77
N LEU A 132 -1.80 -17.88 -7.54
CA LEU A 132 -1.42 -16.53 -7.11
C LEU A 132 -2.65 -15.62 -7.19
N SER A 133 -2.98 -14.96 -6.09
CA SER A 133 -3.93 -13.84 -6.05
C SER A 133 -3.17 -12.53 -6.11
N THR A 134 -3.62 -11.55 -6.89
CA THR A 134 -2.93 -10.27 -7.05
C THR A 134 -3.89 -9.10 -6.95
N ILE A 135 -3.51 -8.08 -6.17
CA ILE A 135 -4.18 -6.79 -6.10
C ILE A 135 -3.17 -5.69 -6.40
N THR A 136 -3.55 -4.80 -7.31
CA THR A 136 -2.86 -3.53 -7.55
C THR A 136 -3.70 -2.39 -7.04
N LEU A 137 -3.10 -1.50 -6.25
CA LEU A 137 -3.79 -0.36 -5.67
C LEU A 137 -2.86 0.85 -5.59
N ARG A 138 -3.45 2.05 -5.57
CA ARG A 138 -2.73 3.31 -5.39
C ARG A 138 -2.90 3.80 -3.95
N THR A 139 -1.85 4.31 -3.32
CA THR A 139 -1.92 4.98 -2.02
C THR A 139 -2.50 6.38 -2.16
N ALA A 140 -3.02 6.94 -1.06
CA ALA A 140 -3.63 8.27 -1.09
C ALA A 140 -2.59 9.35 -1.43
N CYS A 141 -3.07 10.52 -1.87
CA CYS A 141 -2.20 11.65 -2.13
C CYS A 141 -1.52 12.14 -0.83
N PRO A 142 -0.31 12.69 -0.91
CA PRO A 142 0.36 13.28 0.23
C PRO A 142 -0.51 14.37 0.87
N LEU A 143 -0.37 14.52 2.19
CA LEU A 143 -1.04 15.59 2.92
C LEU A 143 -0.55 16.95 2.42
N VAL A 144 -1.51 17.88 2.29
CA VAL A 144 -1.25 19.24 1.84
C VAL A 144 -1.89 20.20 2.82
N ASP A 145 -1.07 21.13 3.31
CA ASP A 145 -1.54 22.29 4.07
C ASP A 145 -1.92 23.38 3.07
N ASP A 146 -3.23 23.52 2.84
CA ASP A 146 -3.77 24.42 1.84
C ASP A 146 -3.49 25.89 2.16
N THR A 147 -3.59 26.26 3.43
CA THR A 147 -3.31 27.62 3.91
C THR A 147 -1.85 27.99 3.69
N LYS A 148 -0.93 27.09 4.05
CA LYS A 148 0.50 27.32 3.81
C LYS A 148 0.84 27.34 2.32
N ALA A 149 0.14 26.57 1.48
CA ALA A 149 0.35 26.61 0.04
C ALA A 149 -0.06 27.97 -0.56
N GLU A 150 -1.17 28.55 -0.09
CA GLU A 150 -1.63 29.88 -0.49
C GLU A 150 -0.64 30.97 -0.03
N GLU A 151 -0.19 30.93 1.23
CA GLU A 151 0.84 31.86 1.75
C GLU A 151 2.15 31.81 0.95
N ILE A 152 2.57 30.61 0.52
CA ILE A 152 3.76 30.45 -0.32
C ILE A 152 3.50 31.04 -1.71
N ALA A 153 2.32 30.85 -2.29
CA ALA A 153 1.99 31.42 -3.60
C ALA A 153 2.07 32.96 -3.56
N ASP A 154 1.50 33.59 -2.54
CA ASP A 154 1.56 35.04 -2.33
C ASP A 154 2.99 35.52 -2.11
N LYS A 155 3.76 34.79 -1.30
CA LYS A 155 5.18 35.10 -1.07
C LYS A 155 5.98 35.06 -2.38
N ILE A 156 5.75 34.05 -3.22
CA ILE A 156 6.46 33.91 -4.49
C ILE A 156 6.07 35.02 -5.46
N TYR A 157 4.78 35.37 -5.54
CA TYR A 157 4.32 36.51 -6.34
C TYR A 157 5.01 37.82 -5.91
N ASN A 158 5.09 38.07 -4.60
CA ASN A 158 5.77 39.25 -4.07
C ASN A 158 7.28 39.26 -4.37
N LEU A 159 7.94 38.10 -4.30
CA LEU A 159 9.37 37.97 -4.64
C LEU A 159 9.62 38.20 -6.14
N TYR A 160 8.72 37.74 -7.01
CA TYR A 160 8.80 37.98 -8.45
C TYR A 160 8.58 39.47 -8.79
N ASN A 161 7.67 40.14 -8.08
CA ASN A 161 7.45 41.58 -8.26
C ASN A 161 8.53 42.48 -7.62
N GLY A 162 9.34 41.97 -6.68
CA GLY A 162 10.40 42.73 -6.02
C GLY A 162 11.59 43.10 -6.93
N TYR A 163 11.69 42.43 -8.09
CA TYR A 163 12.52 42.75 -9.26
C TYR A 163 14.03 43.02 -9.10
N THR A 164 14.68 42.91 -7.93
CA THR A 164 16.05 43.51 -7.85
C THR A 164 17.14 42.76 -7.10
N SER A 165 16.89 41.69 -6.36
CA SER A 165 17.98 40.95 -5.70
C SER A 165 18.13 39.50 -6.15
N GLY A 166 19.35 39.10 -6.54
CA GLY A 166 19.69 37.68 -6.68
C GLY A 166 19.42 36.87 -5.40
N LYS A 167 19.36 37.53 -4.23
CA LYS A 167 18.91 36.93 -2.97
C LYS A 167 17.43 36.56 -3.00
N GLU A 168 16.57 37.39 -3.57
CA GLU A 168 15.12 37.15 -3.68
C GLU A 168 14.85 36.00 -4.64
N GLN A 169 15.51 35.99 -5.80
CA GLN A 169 15.45 34.88 -6.76
C GLN A 169 15.88 33.55 -6.11
N GLN A 170 17.00 33.56 -5.37
CA GLN A 170 17.46 32.36 -4.68
C GLN A 170 16.52 31.94 -3.55
N THR A 171 15.91 32.90 -2.84
CA THR A 171 14.93 32.63 -1.77
C THR A 171 13.64 32.02 -2.34
N ALA A 172 13.15 32.53 -3.48
CA ALA A 172 12.01 31.98 -4.19
C ALA A 172 12.28 30.54 -4.63
N TYR A 173 13.42 30.33 -5.32
CA TYR A 173 13.83 29.00 -5.75
C TYR A 173 13.97 28.00 -4.59
N ASN A 174 14.64 28.41 -3.50
CA ASN A 174 14.79 27.55 -2.33
C ASN A 174 13.43 27.19 -1.71
N THR A 175 12.55 28.19 -1.52
CA THR A 175 11.20 27.97 -0.96
C THR A 175 10.42 26.94 -1.80
N LEU A 176 10.46 27.03 -3.14
CA LEU A 176 9.77 26.10 -4.05
C LEU A 176 10.42 24.70 -4.06
N MET A 177 11.73 24.60 -3.82
CA MET A 177 12.46 23.34 -3.81
C MET A 177 12.41 22.61 -2.46
N GLU A 178 12.19 23.33 -1.37
CA GLU A 178 12.07 22.79 -0.01
C GLU A 178 10.74 22.07 0.23
N VAL A 179 9.65 22.52 -0.40
CA VAL A 179 8.32 21.90 -0.26
C VAL A 179 8.16 20.61 -1.06
N SER A 180 7.27 19.72 -0.65
CA SER A 180 6.98 18.48 -1.39
C SER A 180 6.41 18.76 -2.80
N ALA A 181 6.48 17.77 -3.70
CA ALA A 181 5.93 17.92 -5.06
C ALA A 181 4.42 18.23 -5.06
N SER A 182 3.65 17.62 -4.15
CA SER A 182 2.22 17.90 -3.98
C SER A 182 1.96 19.29 -3.43
N MET A 183 2.75 19.76 -2.46
CA MET A 183 2.68 21.14 -1.97
C MET A 183 3.01 22.13 -3.10
N LEU A 184 4.04 21.86 -3.89
CA LEU A 184 4.40 22.69 -5.05
C LEU A 184 3.28 22.76 -6.09
N SER A 185 2.63 21.62 -6.38
CA SER A 185 1.46 21.58 -7.26
C SER A 185 0.29 22.39 -6.70
N ARG A 186 0.13 22.44 -5.38
CA ARG A 186 -0.90 23.27 -4.73
C ARG A 186 -0.54 24.75 -4.75
N VAL A 187 0.72 25.11 -4.53
CA VAL A 187 1.24 26.48 -4.69
C VAL A 187 0.99 26.98 -6.11
N GLN A 188 1.27 26.16 -7.13
CA GLN A 188 0.98 26.50 -8.52
C GLN A 188 -0.50 26.78 -8.75
N HIS A 189 -1.38 25.95 -8.18
CA HIS A 189 -2.83 26.14 -8.29
C HIS A 189 -3.27 27.50 -7.71
N HIS A 190 -2.84 27.83 -6.49
CA HIS A 190 -3.16 29.12 -5.86
C HIS A 190 -2.56 30.30 -6.61
N TYR A 191 -1.30 30.18 -7.04
CA TYR A 191 -0.64 31.23 -7.80
C TYR A 191 -1.41 31.56 -9.08
N ASN A 192 -1.79 30.53 -9.85
CA ASN A 192 -2.55 30.75 -11.08
C ASN A 192 -3.96 31.28 -10.78
N SER A 193 -4.62 30.79 -9.72
CA SER A 193 -5.95 31.28 -9.34
C SER A 193 -5.97 32.80 -9.08
N HIS A 194 -4.91 33.35 -8.48
CA HIS A 194 -4.87 34.77 -8.10
C HIS A 194 -4.13 35.67 -9.11
N TYR A 195 -3.08 35.15 -9.75
CA TYR A 195 -2.08 35.96 -10.45
C TYR A 195 -1.89 35.60 -11.93
N GLU A 196 -2.62 34.62 -12.49
CA GLU A 196 -2.48 34.20 -13.90
C GLU A 196 -2.65 35.37 -14.89
N LYS A 197 -3.48 36.38 -14.55
CA LYS A 197 -3.63 37.62 -15.34
C LYS A 197 -2.31 38.38 -15.56
N PHE A 198 -1.32 38.17 -14.72
CA PHE A 198 0.01 38.77 -14.81
C PHE A 198 1.04 37.82 -15.41
N GLY A 199 0.65 36.63 -15.87
CA GLY A 199 1.52 35.56 -16.35
C GLY A 199 1.38 34.34 -15.45
N ASP A 200 1.24 33.16 -16.07
CA ASP A 200 1.11 31.93 -15.32
C ASP A 200 2.40 31.60 -14.53
N PHE A 201 2.26 30.75 -13.52
CA PHE A 201 3.35 30.36 -12.62
C PHE A 201 4.58 29.82 -13.35
N VAL A 202 4.39 29.07 -14.44
CA VAL A 202 5.47 28.43 -15.19
C VAL A 202 6.26 29.49 -15.94
N TRP A 203 5.55 30.29 -16.72
CA TRP A 203 6.11 31.38 -17.51
C TRP A 203 6.83 32.40 -16.61
N ARG A 204 6.19 32.80 -15.51
CA ARG A 204 6.80 33.72 -14.54
C ARG A 204 8.01 33.13 -13.84
N SER A 205 7.99 31.85 -13.50
CA SER A 205 9.16 31.22 -12.90
C SER A 205 10.35 31.14 -13.86
N GLU A 206 10.09 30.96 -15.17
CA GLU A 206 11.13 30.97 -16.19
C GLU A 206 11.72 32.37 -16.42
N ASP A 207 10.88 33.39 -16.45
CA ASP A 207 11.29 34.79 -16.59
C ASP A 207 12.17 35.24 -15.40
N GLU A 208 11.72 34.96 -14.17
CA GLU A 208 12.36 35.49 -12.96
C GLU A 208 13.54 34.64 -12.45
N LEU A 209 13.53 33.32 -12.68
CA LEU A 209 14.58 32.41 -12.19
C LEU A 209 15.48 31.87 -13.30
N GLY A 210 15.11 32.09 -14.56
CA GLY A 210 15.77 31.54 -15.72
C GLY A 210 15.39 30.08 -16.02
N PRO A 211 15.66 29.62 -17.26
CA PRO A 211 15.14 28.37 -17.80
C PRO A 211 15.59 27.13 -17.01
N ARG A 212 16.83 27.12 -16.53
CA ARG A 212 17.38 25.95 -15.80
C ARG A 212 16.69 25.74 -14.46
N LYS A 213 16.45 26.80 -13.69
CA LYS A 213 15.80 26.71 -12.37
C LYS A 213 14.32 26.41 -12.52
N ALA A 214 13.64 27.08 -13.45
CA ALA A 214 12.24 26.81 -13.77
C ALA A 214 12.03 25.36 -14.19
N HIS A 215 12.87 24.81 -15.08
CA HIS A 215 12.76 23.42 -15.51
C HIS A 215 12.91 22.42 -14.36
N LEU A 216 13.78 22.69 -13.37
CA LEU A 216 13.89 21.83 -12.18
C LEU A 216 12.63 21.86 -11.31
N ILE A 217 11.97 23.01 -11.21
CA ILE A 217 10.68 23.17 -10.52
C ILE A 217 9.60 22.38 -11.27
N LEU A 218 9.50 22.54 -12.59
CA LEU A 218 8.54 21.82 -13.43
C LEU A 218 8.71 20.30 -13.34
N ARG A 219 9.94 19.81 -13.36
CA ARG A 219 10.23 18.38 -13.22
C ARG A 219 9.76 17.80 -11.87
N ARG A 220 9.60 18.63 -10.83
CA ARG A 220 9.00 18.19 -9.57
C ARG A 220 7.49 18.06 -9.66
N LEU A 221 6.82 18.94 -10.40
CA LEU A 221 5.38 18.86 -10.64
C LEU A 221 5.02 17.57 -11.39
N GLU A 222 5.86 17.14 -12.33
CA GLU A 222 5.71 15.87 -13.07
C GLU A 222 5.78 14.61 -12.18
N LYS A 223 6.33 14.72 -10.96
CA LYS A 223 6.35 13.59 -10.01
C LYS A 223 4.99 13.31 -9.39
N VAL A 224 4.07 14.26 -9.43
CA VAL A 224 2.71 14.08 -8.93
C VAL A 224 1.92 13.30 -9.97
N SER A 225 1.25 12.23 -9.57
CA SER A 225 0.44 11.46 -10.51
C SER A 225 -0.73 12.27 -11.05
N ASN A 226 -1.25 11.87 -12.20
CA ASN A 226 -2.45 12.48 -12.79
C ASN A 226 -3.64 12.43 -11.82
N HIS A 227 -3.76 11.37 -11.02
CA HIS A 227 -4.83 11.24 -10.02
C HIS A 227 -4.72 12.33 -8.95
N CYS A 228 -3.53 12.48 -8.35
CA CYS A 228 -3.33 13.50 -7.33
C CYS A 228 -3.31 14.90 -7.89
N SER A 229 -2.78 15.12 -9.10
CA SER A 229 -2.83 16.43 -9.75
C SER A 229 -4.27 16.91 -9.96
N SER A 230 -5.20 16.00 -10.31
CA SER A 230 -6.63 16.32 -10.42
C SER A 230 -7.23 16.72 -9.06
N LEU A 231 -6.98 15.94 -8.01
CA LEU A 231 -7.50 16.22 -6.66
C LEU A 231 -6.89 17.48 -6.04
N LEU A 232 -5.62 17.76 -6.30
CA LEU A 232 -4.93 18.95 -5.79
C LEU A 232 -5.39 20.26 -6.45
N ARG A 233 -6.26 20.20 -7.46
CA ARG A 233 -6.92 21.37 -8.09
C ARG A 233 -8.30 21.67 -7.50
N SER A 234 -8.75 20.93 -6.47
CA SER A 234 -10.01 21.23 -5.77
C SER A 234 -10.03 22.63 -5.18
N ALA A 235 -11.21 23.21 -4.94
CA ALA A 235 -11.33 24.58 -4.45
C ALA A 235 -10.66 24.77 -3.08
N TYR A 236 -10.79 23.79 -2.18
CA TYR A 236 -10.08 23.77 -0.90
C TYR A 236 -9.68 22.35 -0.51
N ILE A 237 -8.67 22.25 0.33
CA ILE A 237 -8.20 21.00 0.91
C ILE A 237 -8.10 21.17 2.42
N GLN A 238 -8.72 20.25 3.17
CA GLN A 238 -8.61 20.20 4.62
C GLN A 238 -8.00 18.88 5.07
N SER A 239 -7.20 18.91 6.12
CA SER A 239 -6.72 17.68 6.75
C SER A 239 -7.69 17.21 7.84
N ARG A 240 -8.04 15.92 7.81
CA ARG A 240 -8.77 15.26 8.89
C ARG A 240 -7.93 14.12 9.46
N THR A 241 -7.94 13.98 10.78
CA THR A 241 -7.36 12.82 11.46
C THR A 241 -8.48 11.88 11.86
N ASP A 242 -8.41 10.64 11.37
CA ASP A 242 -9.25 9.56 11.86
C ASP A 242 -8.41 8.60 12.70
N THR A 243 -9.03 7.97 13.69
CA THR A 243 -8.38 6.93 14.48
C THR A 243 -9.14 5.63 14.27
N MET A 244 -8.43 4.57 13.91
CA MET A 244 -9.02 3.27 13.63
C MET A 244 -8.35 2.17 14.46
N PRO A 245 -9.12 1.22 15.03
CA PRO A 245 -8.53 0.07 15.66
C PRO A 245 -7.96 -0.91 14.62
N TYR A 246 -6.93 -1.62 15.01
CA TYR A 246 -6.40 -2.76 14.29
C TYR A 246 -5.88 -3.83 15.24
N LEU A 247 -5.95 -5.08 14.79
CA LEU A 247 -5.45 -6.20 15.57
C LEU A 247 -3.95 -6.39 15.31
N PHE A 248 -3.20 -6.58 16.39
CA PHE A 248 -1.77 -6.86 16.38
C PHE A 248 -1.52 -8.18 17.10
N CYS A 249 -1.28 -9.23 16.33
CA CYS A 249 -1.07 -10.58 16.83
C CYS A 249 0.40 -11.00 16.75
N ARG A 250 0.87 -11.73 17.75
CA ARG A 250 2.19 -12.37 17.80
C ARG A 250 2.07 -13.82 18.23
N SER A 251 2.97 -14.67 17.75
CA SER A 251 3.05 -16.06 18.19
C SER A 251 3.66 -16.14 19.58
N GLU A 252 3.08 -16.98 20.44
CA GLU A 252 3.60 -17.28 21.78
C GLU A 252 4.68 -18.38 21.76
N GLU A 253 4.82 -19.09 20.64
CA GLU A 253 5.60 -20.32 20.55
C GLU A 253 6.90 -20.06 19.77
N GLU A 254 8.06 -20.12 20.46
CA GLU A 254 9.36 -20.19 19.81
C GLU A 254 9.45 -21.52 19.05
N ARG A 255 9.32 -21.48 17.72
CA ARG A 255 9.42 -22.69 16.88
C ARG A 255 10.76 -23.39 17.12
N SER A 256 10.70 -24.69 17.46
CA SER A 256 11.86 -25.57 17.41
C SER A 256 12.24 -25.84 15.95
N GLN A 257 13.41 -25.37 15.54
CA GLN A 257 14.00 -25.64 14.23
C GLN A 257 14.38 -27.12 14.14
N GLY A 258 13.53 -27.98 13.58
CA GLY A 258 13.89 -29.40 13.46
C GLY A 258 12.98 -30.34 12.67
N MET A 259 11.75 -29.96 12.32
CA MET A 259 10.82 -30.88 11.63
C MET A 259 10.11 -30.20 10.46
N VAL A 260 10.29 -30.77 9.26
CA VAL A 260 9.73 -30.31 7.97
C VAL A 260 8.25 -30.67 7.87
N TRP A 261 7.46 -30.31 8.89
CA TRP A 261 6.01 -30.44 8.88
C TRP A 261 5.47 -29.04 9.19
N TYR A 262 4.89 -28.39 8.19
CA TYR A 262 4.26 -27.10 8.42
C TYR A 262 3.02 -27.32 9.28
N ASN A 263 3.05 -26.81 10.51
CA ASN A 263 1.88 -26.82 11.39
C ASN A 263 0.73 -26.06 10.73
N VAL A 264 -0.50 -26.49 11.00
CA VAL A 264 -1.70 -25.78 10.53
C VAL A 264 -1.71 -24.40 11.18
N LEU A 265 -1.93 -23.35 10.38
CA LEU A 265 -1.87 -21.97 10.86
C LEU A 265 -2.88 -21.69 11.99
N LYS A 266 -4.02 -22.38 11.95
CA LYS A 266 -5.08 -22.37 12.97
C LYS A 266 -4.59 -22.79 14.35
N ASP A 267 -3.74 -23.80 14.40
CA ASP A 267 -3.30 -24.43 15.66
C ASP A 267 -2.19 -23.64 16.36
N THR A 268 -1.63 -22.63 15.68
CA THR A 268 -0.60 -21.75 16.25
C THR A 268 -1.24 -20.89 17.35
N LYS A 269 -0.68 -20.99 18.57
CA LYS A 269 -1.03 -20.10 19.68
C LYS A 269 -0.49 -18.70 19.41
N ILE A 270 -1.40 -17.73 19.43
CA ILE A 270 -1.08 -16.33 19.23
C ILE A 270 -1.74 -15.49 20.32
N THR A 271 -1.03 -14.46 20.78
CA THR A 271 -1.59 -13.38 21.58
C THR A 271 -1.95 -12.24 20.64
N CYS A 272 -3.16 -11.70 20.74
CA CYS A 272 -3.61 -10.57 19.93
C CYS A 272 -3.95 -9.39 20.83
N GLU A 273 -3.46 -8.21 20.47
CA GLU A 273 -3.76 -6.94 21.11
C GLU A 273 -4.48 -6.02 20.12
N GLU A 274 -5.54 -5.34 20.55
CA GLU A 274 -6.12 -4.26 19.77
C GLU A 274 -5.29 -2.98 19.96
N LYS A 275 -4.88 -2.37 18.85
CA LYS A 275 -4.11 -1.12 18.83
C LYS A 275 -4.83 -0.08 17.99
N MET A 276 -4.59 1.19 18.31
CA MET A 276 -5.14 2.30 17.54
C MET A 276 -4.09 2.84 16.57
N ILE A 277 -4.51 3.21 15.37
CA ILE A 277 -3.69 3.97 14.43
C ILE A 277 -4.39 5.28 14.07
N SER A 278 -3.66 6.39 14.18
CA SER A 278 -4.09 7.69 13.69
C SER A 278 -3.69 7.86 12.23
N LEU A 279 -4.67 8.22 11.41
CA LEU A 279 -4.53 8.36 9.98
C LEU A 279 -4.93 9.77 9.59
N LEU A 280 -3.97 10.54 9.10
CA LEU A 280 -4.25 11.83 8.49
C LEU A 280 -4.63 11.61 7.04
N ARG A 281 -5.69 12.30 6.60
CA ARG A 281 -6.16 12.32 5.22
C ARG A 281 -6.55 13.71 4.75
N ASN A 282 -6.42 13.92 3.45
CA ASN A 282 -6.98 15.09 2.80
C ASN A 282 -8.48 14.90 2.56
N MET A 283 -9.23 15.98 2.75
CA MET A 283 -10.62 16.16 2.39
C MET A 283 -10.65 17.22 1.29
N TYR A 284 -11.16 16.83 0.13
CA TYR A 284 -11.26 17.67 -1.06
C TYR A 284 -12.69 18.15 -1.20
N GLY A 285 -12.89 19.44 -1.50
CA GLY A 285 -14.24 19.96 -1.72
C GLY A 285 -14.30 21.11 -2.72
N ASP A 286 -15.53 21.38 -3.17
CA ASP A 286 -15.85 22.34 -4.22
C ASP A 286 -16.33 23.71 -3.67
N SER A 287 -16.87 23.76 -2.45
CA SER A 287 -17.16 25.00 -1.70
C SER A 287 -16.93 24.84 -0.19
N LYS A 288 -16.36 25.88 0.47
CA LYS A 288 -16.20 25.92 1.93
C LYS A 288 -17.60 25.98 2.55
N GLY A 289 -18.14 24.81 2.95
CA GLY A 289 -19.39 24.68 3.68
C GLY A 289 -19.22 25.00 5.16
#